data_AF-A0A392UFA2-F1
#
_entry.id   AF-A0A392UFA2-F1
#
_cell.length_a   1.000
_cell.length_b   1.000
_cell.length_c   1.000
_cell.angle_alpha   90.00
_cell.angle_beta   90.00
_cell.angle_gamma   90.00
#
_symmetry.space_group_name_H-M   'P 1'
#
loop_
_entity.id
_entity.type
_entity.pdbx_description
1 polymer ?
#
loop_
_entity_poly.entity_id
_entity_poly.type
_entity_poly.pdbx_seq_one_letter_code
_entity_poly.pdbx_strand_id
1 'polypeptide(L)' 'MGGYVLHDEADHWWGNAKQRLEAGGACITWARFKREFLTKYFPADERNRKFIEFMELKHGGLTVSEYAA' A
#
# COMPACT_ATOMS: atom_id res chain seq x y z
N MET A 1 2.56 15.05 -17.77
CA MET A 1 3.90 14.42 -17.83
C MET A 1 4.17 13.43 -16.68
N GLY A 2 3.37 13.34 -15.60
CA GLY A 2 3.66 12.44 -14.47
C GLY A 2 3.17 10.98 -14.56
N GLY A 3 2.35 10.62 -15.56
CA GLY A 3 1.80 9.26 -15.68
C GLY A 3 2.82 8.20 -16.11
N TYR A 4 3.77 8.56 -16.98
CA TYR A 4 4.79 7.64 -17.50
C TYR A 4 5.82 7.25 -16.42
N VAL A 5 6.19 8.19 -15.56
CA VAL A 5 7.19 7.96 -14.49
C VAL A 5 6.72 6.90 -13.48
N LEU A 6 5.43 6.90 -13.13
CA LEU A 6 4.87 5.92 -12.20
C LEU A 6 4.76 4.53 -12.83
N HIS A 7 4.49 4.46 -14.14
CA HIS A 7 4.46 3.20 -14.88
C HIS A 7 5.86 2.55 -14.91
N ASP A 8 6.88 3.34 -15.25
CA ASP A 8 8.26 2.87 -15.32
C ASP A 8 8.79 2.42 -13.95
N GLU A 9 8.45 3.14 -12.88
CA GLU A 9 8.83 2.74 -11.51
C GLU A 9 8.16 1.42 -11.12
N ALA A 10 6.87 1.25 -11.42
CA ALA A 10 6.12 0.04 -11.10
C ALA A 10 6.66 -1.18 -11.83
N ASP A 11 6.97 -1.05 -13.11
CA ASP A 11 7.55 -2.13 -13.92
C ASP A 11 8.94 -2.52 -13.42
N HIS A 12 9.80 -1.53 -13.15
CA HIS A 12 11.14 -1.77 -12.65
C HIS A 12 11.14 -2.42 -11.26
N TRP A 13 10.28 -1.94 -10.35
CA TRP A 13 10.10 -2.55 -9.04
C TRP A 13 9.61 -3.98 -9.15
N TRP A 14 8.59 -4.23 -9.98
CA TRP A 14 7.98 -5.54 -10.09
C TRP A 14 8.96 -6.56 -10.68
N GLY A 15 9.77 -6.19 -11.67
CA GLY A 15 10.82 -7.05 -12.20
C GLY A 15 11.79 -7.55 -11.12
N ASN A 16 12.28 -6.64 -10.27
CA ASN A 16 13.17 -6.97 -9.16
C ASN A 16 12.47 -7.79 -8.07
N ALA A 17 11.24 -7.43 -7.72
CA ALA A 17 10.46 -8.16 -6.72
C ALA A 17 10.18 -9.59 -7.18
N LYS A 18 9.72 -9.76 -8.42
CA LYS A 18 9.40 -11.06 -9.01
C LYS A 18 10.60 -12.01 -8.97
N GLN A 19 11.79 -11.55 -9.39
CA GLN A 19 13.02 -12.35 -9.33
C GLN A 19 13.32 -12.85 -7.90
N ARG A 20 13.19 -11.99 -6.90
CA ARG A 20 13.39 -12.36 -5.50
C ARG A 20 12.31 -13.31 -4.97
N LEU A 21 11.08 -13.18 -5.45
CA LEU A 21 9.97 -14.01 -5.00
C LEU A 21 9.98 -15.41 -5.62
N GLU A 22 10.43 -15.52 -6.87
CA GLU A 22 10.56 -16.79 -7.61
C GLU A 22 11.88 -17.52 -7.32
N ALA A 23 12.79 -16.91 -6.56
CA ALA A 23 14.05 -17.53 -6.16
C ALA A 23 13.82 -18.94 -5.58
N GLY A 24 14.56 -19.92 -6.10
CA GLY A 24 14.42 -21.33 -5.71
C GLY A 24 13.21 -22.06 -6.32
N GLY A 25 12.60 -21.51 -7.38
CA GLY A 25 11.47 -22.15 -8.08
C GLY A 25 10.12 -22.01 -7.35
N ALA A 26 10.03 -21.09 -6.39
CA ALA A 26 8.81 -20.87 -5.63
C ALA A 26 7.75 -20.14 -6.47
N CYS A 27 6.51 -20.64 -6.46
CA CYS A 27 5.39 -19.92 -7.06
C CYS A 27 5.04 -18.66 -6.24
N ILE A 28 4.73 -17.55 -6.91
CA ILE A 28 4.23 -16.34 -6.27
C ILE A 28 2.74 -16.52 -5.96
N THR A 29 2.42 -16.77 -4.69
CA THR A 29 1.03 -16.75 -4.23
C THR A 29 0.49 -15.32 -4.19
N TRP A 30 -0.83 -15.17 -4.35
CA TRP A 30 -1.50 -13.87 -4.23
C TRP A 30 -1.24 -13.18 -2.89
N ALA A 31 -1.17 -13.95 -1.80
CA ALA A 31 -0.85 -13.43 -0.47
C ALA A 31 0.56 -12.82 -0.41
N ARG A 32 1.55 -13.50 -1.03
CA ARG A 32 2.94 -13.04 -1.06
C ARG A 32 3.09 -11.78 -1.93
N PHE A 33 2.43 -11.76 -3.09
CA PHE A 33 2.33 -10.56 -3.93
C PHE A 33 1.79 -9.36 -3.14
N LYS A 34 0.59 -9.50 -2.53
CA LYS A 34 -0.07 -8.42 -1.79
C LYS A 34 0.81 -7.87 -0.68
N ARG A 35 1.55 -8.73 0.02
CA ARG A 35 2.46 -8.30 1.08
C ARG A 35 3.55 -7.37 0.54
N GLU A 36 4.27 -7.77 -0.50
CA GLU A 36 5.34 -6.95 -1.07
C GLU A 36 4.82 -5.65 -1.69
N PHE A 37 3.69 -5.72 -2.39
CA PHE A 37 3.03 -4.55 -2.98
C PHE A 37 2.64 -3.53 -1.91
N LEU A 38 1.96 -3.97 -0.85
CA LEU A 38 1.55 -3.09 0.24
C LEU A 38 2.76 -2.52 0.98
N THR A 39 3.82 -3.29 1.21
CA THR A 39 5.03 -2.77 1.85
C THR A 39 5.69 -1.65 1.04
N LYS A 40 5.75 -1.76 -0.29
CA LYS A 40 6.38 -0.76 -1.16
C LYS A 40 5.54 0.50 -1.33
N TYR A 41 4.24 0.35 -1.60
CA TYR A 41 3.38 1.48 -2.01
C TYR A 41 2.45 1.99 -0.90
N PHE A 42 2.24 1.20 0.14
CA PHE A 42 1.37 1.53 1.28
C PHE A 42 2.07 1.18 2.60
N PRO A 43 3.21 1.81 2.90
CA PRO A 43 3.98 1.51 4.11
C PRO A 43 3.13 1.72 5.36
N ALA A 44 3.47 1.02 6.44
CA ALA A 44 2.71 1.05 7.69
C ALA A 44 2.52 2.48 8.21
N ASP A 45 3.55 3.32 8.11
CA ASP A 45 3.49 4.71 8.57
C ASP A 45 2.51 5.55 7.76
N GLU A 46 2.46 5.38 6.44
CA GLU A 46 1.51 6.09 5.57
C GLU A 46 0.07 5.64 5.87
N ARG A 47 -0.14 4.34 6.09
CA ARG A 47 -1.45 3.81 6.51
C ARG A 47 -1.85 4.30 7.90
N ASN A 48 -0.92 4.31 8.85
CA ASN A 48 -1.17 4.80 10.21
C ASN A 48 -1.49 6.30 10.21
N ARG A 49 -0.77 7.09 9.40
CA ARG A 49 -1.05 8.51 9.21
C ARG A 49 -2.46 8.72 8.65
N LYS A 50 -2.81 7.98 7.59
CA LYS A 50 -4.15 8.05 6.98
C LYS A 50 -5.25 7.59 7.95
N PHE A 51 -4.96 6.60 8.80
CA PHE A 51 -5.87 6.15 9.84
C PHE A 51 -6.10 7.23 10.91
N ILE A 52 -5.05 7.88 11.40
CA ILE A 52 -5.16 8.98 12.36
C ILE A 52 -5.95 10.14 11.74
N GLU A 53 -5.59 10.56 10.52
CA GLU A 53 -6.30 11.61 9.77
C GLU A 53 -7.80 11.30 9.63
N PHE A 54 -8.14 10.03 9.37
CA PHE A 54 -9.52 9.58 9.27
C PHE A 54 -10.24 9.59 10.63
N MET A 55 -9.58 9.14 11.71
CA MET A 55 -10.18 9.14 13.05
C MET A 55 -10.43 10.55 13.58
N GLU A 56 -9.56 11.50 13.25
CA GLU A 56 -9.68 12.90 13.64
C GLU A 56 -10.63 13.71 12.75
N LEU A 57 -11.10 13.13 11.63
CA LEU A 57 -12.02 13.77 10.72
C LEU A 57 -13.34 14.07 11.44
N LYS A 58 -13.71 15.35 11.47
CA LYS A 58 -14.94 15.83 12.11
C LYS A 58 -15.98 16.24 11.09
N HIS A 59 -17.20 15.74 11.25
CA HIS A 59 -18.39 16.22 10.55
C HIS A 59 -19.36 16.82 11.56
N GLY A 60 -19.68 18.12 11.43
CA GLY A 60 -20.59 18.80 12.37
C GLY A 60 -20.11 18.84 13.83
N GLY A 61 -18.80 18.64 14.06
CA GLY A 61 -18.19 18.56 15.40
C GLY A 61 -17.96 17.13 15.90
N LEU A 62 -18.61 16.13 15.30
CA LEU A 62 -18.46 14.71 15.64
C LEU A 62 -17.31 14.09 14.85
N THR A 63 -16.40 13.42 15.54
CA THR A 63 -15.39 12.54 14.94
C THR A 63 -16.04 11.30 14.32
N VAL A 64 -15.31 10.61 13.43
CA VAL A 64 -15.79 9.35 12.85
C VAL A 64 -16.11 8.30 13.93
N SER A 65 -15.32 8.24 15.02
CA SER A 65 -15.60 7.35 16.14
C SER A 65 -16.89 7.68 16.88
N GLU A 66 -17.23 8.96 17.02
CA GLU A 66 -18.47 9.38 17.66
C GLU A 66 -19.69 9.16 16.77
N TYR A 67 -19.52 9.17 15.44
CA TYR A 67 -20.59 8.84 14.49
C TYR A 67 -20.91 7.33 14.45
N ALA A 68 -19.91 6.48 14.69
CA ALA A 68 -20.04 5.03 14.59
C ALA A 68 -20.45 4.32 15.91
N ALA A 69 -20.51 5.07 17.02
CA ALA A 69 -20.94 4.59 18.33
C ALA A 69 -22.47 4.62 18.47
#